data_AF-A0AAJ7U195-F1
#
_entry.id   AF-A0AAJ7U195-F1
#
_cell.length_a   1.000
_cell.length_b   1.000
_cell.length_c   1.000
_cell.angle_alpha   90.00
_cell.angle_beta   90.00
_cell.angle_gamma   90.00
#
_symmetry.space_group_name_H-M   'P 1'
#
loop_
_entity.id
_entity.type
_entity.pdbx_description
1 polymer ?
#
loop_
_entity_poly.entity_id
_entity_poly.type
_entity_poly.pdbx_seq_one_letter_code
_entity_poly.pdbx_strand_id
1 'polypeptide(L)'
;MDGTTSWRSTKGGCRFGSRRCRREPWCHWGMCYSPWKAPTPSASGSSGGSRPSWCRRGTPSPWRRARGRRSSCWRATCVGQAAAAACSSASCRTLGTAGSLPRRVLPPSSPLSLRVRRFPATCINTHQLARSQTAAIGGAAHLVNFRGSDTMAGVMLLRRYYGCPMAGHSIPAAEHSTVTAWGREREGAAFRHLLQQFPSGAVSVVSDSYDIFHACRELWGRELRTLVEERSLVGGQLLIRPDSGDPADTVLKVLNILGKAFGTVVNEKGYMVLPDCLRIIQGDGIDISSLKRVLDAVENAGWSAANLFFGSGGSLLQKVNRDTLNCCFKCSYAEFDGQGVDVYKQPVTDPSKCSKRGQLSLQKTIDGQLVTVEGGKGDQDTDLLRIVFEDGQLLRDFSLEEIRVNAALREEDFSPDPNPDVILQ
;
A
#
# COMPACT_ATOMS: atom_id res chain seq x y z
N MET A 1 68.97 -3.95 -3.71
CA MET A 1 68.63 -3.15 -2.52
C MET A 1 67.12 -3.24 -2.34
N ASP A 2 66.57 -4.44 -2.15
CA ASP A 2 66.65 -5.26 -0.92
C ASP A 2 65.99 -4.53 0.26
N GLY A 3 64.99 -5.07 0.97
CA GLY A 3 64.76 -6.48 1.23
C GLY A 3 63.29 -6.85 1.43
N THR A 4 62.98 -7.99 0.83
CA THR A 4 62.01 -9.01 1.22
C THR A 4 62.39 -9.71 2.54
N THR A 5 61.39 -10.09 3.35
CA THR A 5 61.37 -11.37 4.11
C THR A 5 59.89 -11.77 4.37
N SER A 6 59.26 -12.86 3.87
CA SER A 6 59.57 -14.32 3.82
C SER A 6 59.51 -14.98 5.22
N TRP A 7 58.88 -16.13 5.56
CA TRP A 7 58.08 -17.20 4.90
C TRP A 7 57.59 -18.21 5.99
N ARG A 8 56.69 -19.16 5.60
CA ARG A 8 56.30 -20.51 6.14
C ARG A 8 54.84 -20.59 6.64
N SER A 9 53.91 -21.38 6.06
CA SER A 9 53.82 -22.79 5.59
C SER A 9 53.64 -23.83 6.70
N THR A 10 52.41 -24.39 6.79
CA THR A 10 52.17 -25.84 6.96
C THR A 10 50.86 -26.25 6.28
N LYS A 11 50.97 -27.30 5.46
CA LYS A 11 49.90 -28.03 4.78
C LYS A 11 49.11 -28.90 5.77
N GLY A 12 47.83 -29.08 5.48
CA GLY A 12 46.98 -30.14 6.03
C GLY A 12 45.71 -30.26 5.20
N GLY A 13 45.76 -31.03 4.11
CA GLY A 13 44.61 -31.26 3.23
C GLY A 13 43.74 -32.41 3.70
N CYS A 14 42.44 -32.32 3.44
CA CYS A 14 41.56 -33.46 3.23
C CYS A 14 40.50 -33.09 2.18
N ARG A 15 40.53 -33.78 1.04
CA ARG A 15 39.49 -33.76 -0.01
C ARG A 15 38.43 -34.80 0.33
N PHE A 16 37.15 -34.45 0.21
CA PHE A 16 36.00 -35.28 -0.20
C PHE A 16 34.89 -34.24 -0.46
N GLY A 17 34.11 -34.22 -1.53
CA GLY A 17 33.59 -35.23 -2.44
C GLY A 17 32.22 -34.69 -2.86
N SER A 18 31.98 -34.53 -4.16
CA SER A 18 30.77 -33.96 -4.73
C SER A 18 29.51 -34.74 -4.35
N ARG A 19 28.52 -34.09 -3.71
CA ARG A 19 27.10 -34.48 -3.80
C ARG A 19 26.20 -33.23 -3.81
N ARG A 20 25.45 -33.08 -4.91
CA ARG A 20 24.26 -32.23 -4.99
C ARG A 20 23.27 -32.66 -3.91
N CYS A 21 22.83 -31.74 -3.07
CA CYS A 21 21.61 -31.88 -2.29
C CYS A 21 20.80 -30.59 -2.40
N ARG A 22 19.68 -30.67 -3.12
CA ARG A 22 18.55 -29.74 -2.97
C ARG A 22 18.07 -29.84 -1.52
N ARG A 23 17.89 -28.72 -0.82
CA ARG A 23 17.03 -28.61 0.37
C ARG A 23 16.65 -27.15 0.61
N GLU A 24 15.34 -26.92 0.67
CA GLU A 24 14.65 -25.70 1.11
C GLU A 24 14.98 -25.37 2.57
N PRO A 25 14.92 -24.09 3.00
CA PRO A 25 14.88 -23.77 4.43
C PRO A 25 13.51 -23.19 4.83
N TRP A 26 12.76 -23.95 5.64
CA TRP A 26 11.72 -23.42 6.50
C TRP A 26 12.22 -23.35 7.96
N CYS A 27 11.86 -22.24 8.60
CA CYS A 27 11.57 -22.08 10.04
C CYS A 27 12.70 -22.25 11.08
N HIS A 28 13.25 -21.12 11.52
CA HIS A 28 13.39 -20.84 12.95
C HIS A 28 13.07 -19.36 13.21
N TRP A 29 12.00 -19.09 13.97
CA TRP A 29 11.72 -17.77 14.56
C TRP A 29 11.24 -18.00 15.99
N GLY A 30 12.02 -17.50 16.94
CA GLY A 30 11.75 -17.56 18.37
C GLY A 30 10.59 -16.67 18.78
N MET A 31 9.80 -17.17 19.73
CA MET A 31 8.74 -16.44 20.42
C MET A 31 9.33 -15.74 21.64
N CYS A 32 9.07 -14.45 21.78
CA CYS A 32 9.09 -13.77 23.08
C CYS A 32 7.65 -13.33 23.39
N TYR A 33 7.05 -13.92 24.43
CA TYR A 33 5.83 -13.40 25.05
C TYR A 33 6.08 -13.31 26.56
N SER A 34 5.86 -12.12 27.12
CA SER A 34 5.79 -11.86 28.56
C SER A 34 4.52 -12.52 29.14
N PRO A 35 4.59 -13.18 30.31
CA PRO A 35 3.40 -13.77 30.93
C PRO A 35 2.62 -12.73 31.74
N TRP A 36 1.39 -12.46 31.32
CA TRP A 36 0.36 -11.85 32.17
C TRP A 36 -0.12 -12.88 33.19
N LYS A 37 -0.03 -12.57 34.49
CA LYS A 37 -0.53 -13.40 35.60
C LYS A 37 -2.04 -13.23 35.74
N ALA A 38 -2.79 -14.33 35.74
CA ALA A 38 -4.20 -14.37 36.15
C ALA A 38 -4.31 -14.61 37.68
N PRO A 39 -5.31 -14.04 38.37
CA PRO A 39 -5.45 -14.18 39.81
C PRO A 39 -6.09 -15.52 40.20
N THR A 40 -5.59 -16.13 41.27
CA THR A 40 -6.07 -17.37 41.89
C THR A 40 -7.33 -17.14 42.73
N PRO A 41 -8.35 -18.00 42.67
CA PRO A 41 -9.41 -18.05 43.68
C PRO A 41 -9.00 -19.01 44.82
N SER A 42 -9.03 -18.51 46.05
CA SER A 42 -8.90 -19.29 47.28
C SER A 42 -10.28 -19.45 47.94
N ALA A 43 -10.77 -20.68 48.04
CA ALA A 43 -11.68 -21.09 49.10
C ALA A 43 -11.62 -22.62 49.27
N SER A 44 -11.17 -23.03 50.44
CA SER A 44 -11.09 -24.37 51.00
C SER A 44 -12.48 -24.97 51.28
N GLY A 45 -12.61 -26.28 51.15
CA GLY A 45 -13.76 -27.03 51.68
C GLY A 45 -13.75 -28.51 51.29
N SER A 46 -13.25 -29.35 52.18
CA SER A 46 -13.22 -30.81 52.11
C SER A 46 -14.57 -31.45 52.49
N SER A 47 -15.03 -32.44 51.72
CA SER A 47 -15.75 -33.61 52.25
C SER A 47 -15.86 -34.71 51.18
N GLY A 48 -15.75 -35.96 51.64
CA GLY A 48 -15.60 -37.16 50.82
C GLY A 48 -16.87 -37.63 50.12
N GLY A 49 -16.68 -38.42 49.07
CA GLY A 49 -17.75 -39.10 48.35
C GLY A 49 -17.18 -40.09 47.33
N SER A 50 -17.49 -41.36 47.56
CA SER A 50 -17.15 -42.56 46.80
C SER A 50 -17.33 -42.48 45.27
N ARG A 51 -16.36 -43.06 44.54
CA ARG A 51 -16.40 -43.28 43.09
C ARG A 51 -17.51 -44.28 42.69
N PRO A 52 -18.17 -44.07 41.53
CA PRO A 52 -18.66 -45.17 40.71
C PRO A 52 -17.78 -45.35 39.47
N SER A 53 -17.36 -46.59 39.26
CA SER A 53 -16.58 -47.10 38.14
C SER A 53 -17.44 -47.37 36.90
N TRP A 54 -17.39 -46.50 35.89
CA TRP A 54 -17.82 -46.84 34.53
C TRP A 54 -16.94 -46.13 33.50
N CYS A 55 -15.89 -46.80 33.05
CA CYS A 55 -15.25 -46.57 31.76
C CYS A 55 -14.45 -47.83 31.41
N ARG A 56 -15.15 -48.87 30.92
CA ARG A 56 -14.53 -49.94 30.14
C ARG A 56 -14.21 -49.40 28.75
N ARG A 57 -13.06 -49.87 28.25
CA ARG A 57 -12.40 -49.56 26.99
C ARG A 57 -13.37 -49.54 25.80
N GLY A 58 -13.40 -48.41 25.08
CA GLY A 58 -13.96 -48.26 23.74
C GLY A 58 -12.89 -47.69 22.80
N THR A 59 -12.86 -48.21 21.59
CA THR A 59 -11.92 -47.99 20.47
C THR A 59 -11.52 -46.54 20.19
N PRO A 60 -10.29 -46.25 19.72
CA PRO A 60 -9.89 -44.89 19.38
C PRO A 60 -10.64 -44.40 18.12
N SER A 61 -11.35 -43.27 18.24
CA SER A 61 -12.00 -42.59 17.11
C SER A 61 -10.97 -42.01 16.13
N PRO A 62 -11.31 -41.85 14.83
CA PRO A 62 -10.41 -41.37 13.80
C PRO A 62 -10.27 -39.83 13.85
N TRP A 63 -9.94 -39.26 15.02
CA TRP A 63 -9.66 -37.83 15.17
C TRP A 63 -8.16 -37.52 15.26
N ARG A 64 -7.31 -38.39 14.69
CA ARG A 64 -5.87 -38.14 14.57
C ARG A 64 -5.41 -38.21 13.11
N ARG A 65 -5.66 -37.13 12.37
CA ARG A 65 -4.78 -36.60 11.30
C ARG A 65 -5.31 -35.24 10.80
N ALA A 66 -5.00 -34.18 11.55
CA ALA A 66 -5.10 -32.80 11.06
C ALA A 66 -3.80 -32.04 11.41
N ARG A 67 -2.66 -32.52 10.90
CA ARG A 67 -1.43 -31.72 10.85
C ARG A 67 -1.54 -30.77 9.65
N GLY A 68 -2.26 -29.68 9.83
CA GLY A 68 -2.48 -28.64 8.82
C GLY A 68 -3.21 -27.39 9.30
N ARG A 69 -3.52 -27.27 10.61
CA ARG A 69 -4.23 -26.10 11.15
C ARG A 69 -3.25 -24.99 11.52
N ARG A 70 -2.77 -24.24 10.53
CA ARG A 70 -2.50 -22.80 10.72
C ARG A 70 -3.75 -22.05 10.25
N SER A 71 -4.29 -21.24 11.14
CA SER A 71 -5.72 -21.01 11.34
C SER A 71 -6.40 -20.11 10.31
N SER A 72 -7.69 -20.36 10.05
CA SER A 72 -8.61 -19.51 9.29
C SER A 72 -8.59 -18.03 9.73
N CYS A 73 -8.30 -17.78 11.02
CA CYS A 73 -8.16 -16.44 11.58
C CYS A 73 -7.02 -15.63 10.92
N TRP A 74 -5.90 -16.28 10.57
CA TRP A 74 -4.79 -15.61 9.87
C TRP A 74 -5.17 -15.13 8.46
N ARG A 75 -6.03 -15.88 7.75
CA ARG A 75 -6.48 -15.48 6.40
C ARG A 75 -7.34 -14.23 6.45
N ALA A 76 -8.25 -14.13 7.41
CA ALA A 76 -9.08 -12.93 7.60
C ALA A 76 -8.23 -11.70 7.92
N THR A 77 -7.14 -11.85 8.69
CA THR A 77 -6.21 -10.74 8.96
C THR A 77 -5.44 -10.30 7.71
N CYS A 78 -4.91 -11.23 6.91
CA CYS A 78 -4.20 -10.89 5.68
C CYS A 78 -5.11 -10.25 4.62
N VAL A 79 -6.33 -10.77 4.45
CA VAL A 79 -7.33 -10.20 3.53
C VAL A 79 -7.75 -8.81 4.01
N GLY A 80 -8.03 -8.65 5.30
CA GLY A 80 -8.40 -7.35 5.86
C GLY A 80 -7.31 -6.28 5.68
N GLN A 81 -6.04 -6.65 5.86
CA GLN A 81 -4.94 -5.73 5.60
C GLN A 81 -4.81 -5.35 4.12
N ALA A 82 -4.92 -6.32 3.21
CA ALA A 82 -4.84 -6.06 1.77
C ALA A 82 -6.00 -5.17 1.30
N ALA A 83 -7.23 -5.48 1.75
CA ALA A 83 -8.42 -4.71 1.44
C ALA A 83 -8.30 -3.28 1.99
N ALA A 84 -7.93 -3.10 3.25
CA ALA A 84 -7.76 -1.78 3.85
C ALA A 84 -6.71 -0.94 3.09
N ALA A 85 -5.55 -1.52 2.78
CA ALA A 85 -4.52 -0.82 2.01
C ALA A 85 -4.99 -0.46 0.58
N ALA A 86 -5.70 -1.36 -0.11
CA ALA A 86 -6.25 -1.10 -1.43
C ALA A 86 -7.32 -0.01 -1.40
N CYS A 87 -8.24 -0.04 -0.44
CA CYS A 87 -9.27 0.98 -0.26
C CYS A 87 -8.68 2.34 0.10
N SER A 88 -7.74 2.40 1.05
CA SER A 88 -7.02 3.65 1.36
C SER A 88 -6.28 4.21 0.15
N SER A 89 -5.66 3.34 -0.64
CA SER A 89 -5.01 3.74 -1.90
C SER A 89 -6.02 4.23 -2.94
N ALA A 90 -7.21 3.63 -3.03
CA ALA A 90 -8.29 4.09 -3.90
C ALA A 90 -8.79 5.47 -3.46
N SER A 91 -9.01 5.70 -2.16
CA SER A 91 -9.41 7.01 -1.62
C SER A 91 -8.40 8.10 -1.96
N CYS A 92 -7.10 7.82 -1.85
CA CYS A 92 -6.06 8.75 -2.29
C CYS A 92 -6.15 9.05 -3.80
N ARG A 93 -6.42 8.03 -4.63
CA ARG A 93 -6.59 8.20 -6.07
C ARG A 93 -7.82 9.04 -6.41
N THR A 94 -8.92 8.83 -5.68
CA THR A 94 -10.14 9.64 -5.83
C THR A 94 -9.86 11.10 -5.51
N LEU A 95 -9.19 11.40 -4.39
CA LEU A 95 -8.81 12.77 -4.01
C LEU A 95 -7.88 13.43 -5.05
N GLY A 96 -6.85 12.71 -5.50
CA GLY A 96 -5.92 13.22 -6.51
C GLY A 96 -6.60 13.51 -7.85
N THR A 97 -7.56 12.67 -8.25
CA THR A 97 -8.32 12.84 -9.50
C THR A 97 -9.35 13.96 -9.35
N ALA A 98 -10.07 14.04 -8.22
CA ALA A 98 -11.06 15.08 -7.96
C ALA A 98 -10.45 16.48 -7.92
N GLY A 99 -9.26 16.64 -7.31
CA GLY A 99 -8.52 17.92 -7.34
C GLY A 99 -8.01 18.32 -8.72
N SER A 100 -8.09 17.43 -9.71
CA SER A 100 -7.76 17.73 -11.11
C SER A 100 -9.00 18.00 -11.97
N LEU A 101 -10.21 17.73 -11.48
CA LEU A 101 -11.47 17.97 -12.18
C LEU A 101 -11.96 19.41 -11.95
N PRO A 102 -12.56 20.07 -12.95
CA PRO A 102 -13.02 21.44 -12.82
C PRO A 102 -14.18 21.53 -11.81
N ARG A 103 -13.97 22.19 -10.66
CA ARG A 103 -15.06 22.56 -9.74
C ARG A 103 -15.83 23.80 -10.18
N ARG A 104 -15.36 24.51 -11.20
CA ARG A 104 -16.07 25.63 -11.84
C ARG A 104 -16.07 25.41 -13.35
N VAL A 105 -17.26 25.18 -13.90
CA VAL A 105 -17.81 25.65 -15.20
C VAL A 105 -18.92 24.69 -15.65
N LEU A 106 -20.10 25.26 -15.97
CA LEU A 106 -21.27 24.61 -16.58
C LEU A 106 -20.95 24.08 -18.01
N PRO A 107 -21.67 23.07 -18.54
CA PRO A 107 -21.33 22.36 -19.79
C PRO A 107 -21.92 23.05 -21.05
N PRO A 108 -21.76 22.50 -22.27
CA PRO A 108 -20.56 21.90 -22.91
C PRO A 108 -20.35 22.43 -24.36
N SER A 109 -19.21 22.13 -25.00
CA SER A 109 -19.18 21.62 -26.40
C SER A 109 -17.77 21.35 -26.94
N SER A 110 -17.66 20.16 -27.56
CA SER A 110 -16.70 19.72 -28.60
C SER A 110 -15.34 19.12 -28.22
N PRO A 111 -14.87 18.12 -29.01
CA PRO A 111 -13.83 17.18 -28.61
C PRO A 111 -12.50 17.51 -29.27
N LEU A 112 -11.43 17.64 -28.48
CA LEU A 112 -10.07 17.69 -29.02
C LEU A 112 -9.18 16.67 -28.31
N SER A 113 -8.87 15.63 -29.07
CA SER A 113 -7.87 14.61 -28.80
C SER A 113 -6.50 15.25 -28.62
N LEU A 114 -5.94 15.21 -27.41
CA LEU A 114 -4.52 15.49 -27.19
C LEU A 114 -3.78 14.23 -26.71
N ARG A 115 -2.71 13.92 -27.44
CA ARG A 115 -1.89 12.71 -27.33
C ARG A 115 -1.40 12.48 -25.90
N VAL A 116 -1.77 11.31 -25.40
CA VAL A 116 -1.42 10.71 -24.12
C VAL A 116 0.11 10.57 -23.95
N ARG A 117 0.70 11.33 -23.02
CA ARG A 117 1.73 10.78 -22.12
C ARG A 117 1.03 10.49 -20.80
N ARG A 118 0.78 9.21 -20.55
CA ARG A 118 -0.02 8.69 -19.43
C ARG A 118 0.74 8.89 -18.11
N PHE A 119 0.62 10.05 -17.49
CA PHE A 119 0.67 10.27 -16.03
C PHE A 119 -0.01 11.60 -15.66
N PRO A 120 -1.31 11.59 -15.36
CA PRO A 120 -1.86 12.46 -14.31
C PRO A 120 -2.81 11.65 -13.39
N ALA A 121 -3.10 11.99 -12.14
CA ALA A 121 -2.75 13.08 -11.24
C ALA A 121 -2.16 12.45 -9.95
N THR A 122 -1.11 13.05 -9.40
CA THR A 122 -0.51 12.68 -8.10
C THR A 122 -0.21 11.18 -7.90
N CYS A 123 0.90 10.73 -8.47
CA CYS A 123 1.43 9.40 -8.17
C CYS A 123 1.83 9.33 -6.69
N ILE A 124 1.42 8.27 -6.00
CA ILE A 124 1.90 7.95 -4.65
C ILE A 124 2.94 6.84 -4.77
N ASN A 125 4.16 7.05 -4.31
CA ASN A 125 5.17 6.00 -4.15
C ASN A 125 5.19 5.46 -2.72
N THR A 126 5.37 4.15 -2.55
CA THR A 126 5.41 3.49 -1.24
C THR A 126 6.80 3.03 -0.83
N HIS A 127 7.22 3.36 0.40
CA HIS A 127 8.50 2.95 0.99
C HIS A 127 8.34 2.25 2.35
N GLN A 128 9.23 1.28 2.60
CA GLN A 128 9.63 0.66 3.88
C GLN A 128 8.56 -0.10 4.69
N LEU A 129 8.80 -1.39 4.96
CA LEU A 129 7.89 -2.31 5.67
C LEU A 129 8.61 -3.25 6.65
N ALA A 130 8.01 -3.45 7.83
CA ALA A 130 8.61 -4.14 8.98
C ALA A 130 8.75 -5.68 8.82
N ARG A 131 8.05 -6.31 7.86
CA ARG A 131 8.17 -7.74 7.52
C ARG A 131 7.98 -7.97 6.03
N SER A 132 8.77 -8.88 5.44
CA SER A 132 8.79 -9.14 4.00
C SER A 132 7.42 -9.50 3.39
N GLN A 133 6.60 -10.27 4.12
CA GLN A 133 5.27 -10.65 3.65
C GLN A 133 4.27 -9.49 3.70
N THR A 134 4.26 -8.72 4.79
CA THR A 134 3.44 -7.51 4.92
C THR A 134 3.81 -6.50 3.83
N ALA A 135 5.11 -6.39 3.54
CA ALA A 135 5.62 -5.54 2.47
C ALA A 135 5.05 -5.92 1.11
N ALA A 136 5.06 -7.21 0.82
CA ALA A 136 4.55 -7.76 -0.41
C ALA A 136 3.04 -7.54 -0.55
N ILE A 137 2.26 -7.82 0.49
CA ILE A 137 0.79 -7.67 0.46
C ILE A 137 0.39 -6.20 0.33
N GLY A 138 0.97 -5.32 1.16
CA GLY A 138 0.67 -3.88 1.11
C GLY A 138 1.09 -3.25 -0.21
N GLY A 139 2.30 -3.55 -0.69
CA GLY A 139 2.77 -3.07 -2.00
C GLY A 139 1.89 -3.57 -3.16
N ALA A 140 1.45 -4.84 -3.12
CA ALA A 140 0.55 -5.38 -4.13
C ALA A 140 -0.83 -4.71 -4.11
N ALA A 141 -1.40 -4.48 -2.92
CA ALA A 141 -2.68 -3.79 -2.74
C ALA A 141 -2.64 -2.35 -3.30
N HIS A 142 -1.56 -1.62 -3.02
CA HIS A 142 -1.35 -0.28 -3.58
C HIS A 142 -1.28 -0.29 -5.12
N LEU A 143 -0.61 -1.29 -5.70
CA LEU A 143 -0.46 -1.44 -7.15
C LEU A 143 -1.76 -1.80 -7.88
N VAL A 144 -2.86 -2.07 -7.17
CA VAL A 144 -4.21 -2.11 -7.78
C VAL A 144 -4.59 -0.72 -8.31
N ASN A 145 -4.24 0.34 -7.58
CA ASN A 145 -4.68 1.70 -7.88
C ASN A 145 -3.62 2.54 -8.60
N PHE A 146 -2.35 2.28 -8.33
CA PHE A 146 -1.22 3.04 -8.87
C PHE A 146 -0.19 2.14 -9.56
N ARG A 147 0.75 2.77 -10.28
CA ARG A 147 1.86 2.09 -10.95
C ARG A 147 3.24 2.56 -10.46
N GLY A 148 3.31 3.48 -9.51
CA GLY A 148 4.57 3.90 -8.86
C GLY A 148 4.78 3.11 -7.56
N SER A 149 5.93 2.48 -7.36
CA SER A 149 6.26 1.84 -6.07
C SER A 149 7.75 1.51 -5.96
N ASP A 150 8.33 1.85 -4.82
CA ASP A 150 9.69 1.43 -4.43
C ASP A 150 9.67 0.14 -3.59
N THR A 151 8.47 -0.40 -3.33
CA THR A 151 8.29 -1.65 -2.59
C THR A 151 8.33 -2.85 -3.55
N MET A 152 9.54 -3.24 -3.95
CA MET A 152 9.79 -4.36 -4.88
C MET A 152 9.08 -5.67 -4.49
N ALA A 153 8.89 -5.91 -3.18
CA ALA A 153 8.19 -7.10 -2.69
C ALA A 153 6.76 -7.22 -3.24
N GLY A 154 6.04 -6.11 -3.43
CA GLY A 154 4.68 -6.11 -3.98
C GLY A 154 4.65 -6.49 -5.46
N VAL A 155 5.62 -5.99 -6.23
CA VAL A 155 5.83 -6.40 -7.62
C VAL A 155 6.09 -7.90 -7.73
N MET A 156 6.97 -8.44 -6.87
CA MET A 156 7.29 -9.87 -6.88
C MET A 156 6.07 -10.74 -6.55
N LEU A 157 5.22 -10.29 -5.62
CA LEU A 157 3.97 -10.97 -5.28
C LEU A 157 3.02 -10.99 -6.49
N LEU A 158 2.78 -9.84 -7.11
CA LEU A 158 1.88 -9.73 -8.26
C LEU A 158 2.38 -10.52 -9.49
N ARG A 159 3.70 -10.59 -9.68
CA ARG A 159 4.30 -11.47 -10.69
C ARG A 159 4.05 -12.93 -10.41
N ARG A 160 4.17 -13.35 -9.15
CA ARG A 160 4.06 -14.76 -8.75
C ARG A 160 2.62 -15.26 -8.71
N TYR A 161 1.69 -14.45 -8.22
CA TYR A 161 0.33 -14.89 -7.90
C TYR A 161 -0.76 -14.29 -8.79
N TYR A 162 -0.48 -13.24 -9.56
CA TYR A 162 -1.49 -12.52 -10.36
C TYR A 162 -1.07 -12.33 -11.82
N GLY A 163 -0.07 -13.09 -12.27
CA GLY A 163 0.35 -13.14 -13.68
C GLY A 163 0.85 -11.82 -14.26
N CYS A 164 1.29 -10.85 -13.44
CA CYS A 164 1.74 -9.54 -13.93
C CYS A 164 3.27 -9.42 -13.91
N PRO A 165 3.98 -9.51 -15.06
CA PRO A 165 5.44 -9.49 -15.09
C PRO A 165 6.05 -8.22 -14.47
N MET A 166 5.39 -7.07 -14.67
CA MET A 166 5.83 -5.77 -14.17
C MET A 166 4.63 -4.94 -13.71
N ALA A 167 4.29 -5.05 -12.42
CA ALA A 167 3.12 -4.38 -11.86
C ALA A 167 3.35 -2.90 -11.51
N GLY A 168 4.60 -2.49 -11.23
CA GLY A 168 4.95 -1.14 -10.80
C GLY A 168 6.34 -0.71 -11.27
N HIS A 169 6.56 0.59 -11.27
CA HIS A 169 7.77 1.26 -11.73
C HIS A 169 8.27 2.22 -10.65
N SER A 170 9.55 2.59 -10.75
CA SER A 170 10.18 3.61 -9.92
C SER A 170 11.11 4.46 -10.78
N ILE A 171 11.68 5.51 -10.20
CA ILE A 171 12.64 6.41 -10.80
C ILE A 171 13.89 6.47 -9.92
N PRO A 172 15.07 6.79 -10.45
CA PRO A 172 16.22 7.13 -9.64
C PRO A 172 15.86 8.21 -8.60
N ALA A 173 16.18 7.95 -7.34
CA ALA A 173 15.89 8.85 -6.24
C ALA A 173 17.07 8.92 -5.27
N ALA A 174 17.41 10.12 -4.83
CA ALA A 174 18.38 10.31 -3.76
C ALA A 174 17.74 10.07 -2.39
N GLU A 175 18.56 9.68 -1.43
CA GLU A 175 18.26 9.69 -0.01
C GLU A 175 19.27 10.57 0.73
N HIS A 176 18.98 10.93 1.99
CA HIS A 176 19.83 11.84 2.75
C HIS A 176 21.28 11.35 2.81
N SER A 177 21.55 10.04 2.89
CA SER A 177 22.91 9.51 2.95
C SER A 177 23.72 9.89 1.69
N THR A 178 23.11 9.78 0.51
CA THR A 178 23.76 10.07 -0.78
C THR A 178 24.08 11.54 -0.98
N VAL A 179 23.35 12.44 -0.31
CA VAL A 179 23.61 13.89 -0.31
C VAL A 179 24.61 14.26 0.79
N THR A 180 24.33 13.86 2.03
CA THR A 180 25.12 14.23 3.22
C THR A 180 26.53 13.64 3.25
N ALA A 181 26.78 12.53 2.53
CA ALA A 181 28.13 11.98 2.35
C ALA A 181 29.12 12.97 1.70
N TRP A 182 28.62 13.97 0.97
CA TRP A 182 29.45 15.03 0.38
C TRP A 182 29.81 16.14 1.39
N GLY A 183 29.10 16.21 2.52
CA GLY A 183 29.20 17.28 3.50
C GLY A 183 28.42 18.53 3.10
N ARG A 184 28.07 19.35 4.11
CA ARG A 184 27.16 20.50 3.95
C ARG A 184 27.60 21.51 2.89
N GLU A 185 28.88 21.84 2.86
CA GLU A 185 29.45 22.82 1.93
C GLU A 185 29.39 22.37 0.46
N ARG A 186 29.16 21.08 0.21
CA ARG A 186 29.18 20.47 -1.13
C ARG A 186 27.82 19.88 -1.52
N GLU A 187 26.73 20.33 -0.90
CA GLU A 187 25.37 19.91 -1.27
C GLU A 187 25.06 20.18 -2.75
N GLY A 188 25.41 21.37 -3.27
CA GLY A 188 25.27 21.70 -4.69
C GLY A 188 26.08 20.78 -5.62
N ALA A 189 27.27 20.34 -5.18
CA ALA A 189 28.08 19.38 -5.93
C ALA A 189 27.46 17.98 -5.94
N ALA A 190 26.86 17.55 -4.83
CA ALA A 190 26.10 16.29 -4.75
C ALA A 190 24.90 16.30 -5.71
N PHE A 191 24.16 17.41 -5.74
CA PHE A 191 23.03 17.62 -6.66
C PHE A 191 23.47 17.60 -8.12
N ARG A 192 24.54 18.32 -8.46
CA ARG A 192 25.13 18.30 -9.81
C ARG A 192 25.53 16.89 -10.23
N HIS A 193 26.19 16.16 -9.34
CA HIS A 193 26.62 14.78 -9.61
C HIS A 193 25.42 13.88 -9.92
N LEU A 194 24.34 13.96 -9.15
CA LEU A 194 23.10 13.20 -9.40
C LEU A 194 22.49 13.51 -10.78
N LEU A 195 22.42 14.80 -11.16
CA LEU A 195 21.89 15.18 -12.48
C LEU A 195 22.78 14.67 -13.64
N GLN A 196 24.10 14.59 -13.43
CA GLN A 196 25.04 14.06 -14.41
C GLN A 196 24.98 12.52 -14.53
N GLN A 197 24.75 11.82 -13.42
CA GLN A 197 24.58 10.35 -13.44
C GLN A 197 23.26 9.94 -14.09
N PHE A 198 22.22 10.77 -13.98
CA PHE A 198 20.92 10.53 -14.58
C PHE A 198 20.57 11.63 -15.59
N PRO A 199 21.24 11.70 -16.75
CA PRO A 199 21.12 12.83 -17.68
C PRO A 199 19.75 12.91 -18.39
N SER A 200 18.95 11.84 -18.38
CA SER A 200 17.60 11.82 -18.93
C SER A 200 16.64 11.09 -17.99
N GLY A 201 15.34 11.12 -18.29
CA GLY A 201 14.31 10.53 -17.45
C GLY A 201 14.01 11.35 -16.19
N ALA A 202 13.16 10.86 -15.31
CA ALA A 202 12.86 11.53 -14.05
C ALA A 202 13.93 11.18 -12.99
N VAL A 203 14.33 12.15 -12.17
CA VAL A 203 15.17 11.93 -10.98
C VAL A 203 14.60 12.69 -9.79
N SER A 204 14.43 12.02 -8.66
CA SER A 204 13.99 12.64 -7.41
C SER A 204 15.19 12.96 -6.52
N VAL A 205 15.26 14.19 -6.00
CA VAL A 205 16.37 14.61 -5.14
C VAL A 205 15.84 15.20 -3.84
N VAL A 206 16.12 14.50 -2.73
CA VAL A 206 15.85 15.03 -1.38
C VAL A 206 16.66 16.29 -1.15
N SER A 207 15.98 17.38 -0.87
CA SER A 207 16.56 18.73 -0.90
C SER A 207 16.48 19.46 0.44
N ASP A 208 16.12 18.78 1.51
CA ASP A 208 15.97 19.32 2.87
C ASP A 208 16.99 18.73 3.85
N SER A 209 18.12 18.21 3.35
CA SER A 209 19.21 17.70 4.21
C SER A 209 19.74 18.78 5.16
N TYR A 210 19.66 20.05 4.78
CA TYR A 210 20.05 21.19 5.61
C TYR A 210 19.03 22.33 5.62
N ASP A 211 18.63 22.84 4.44
CA ASP A 211 17.63 23.90 4.30
C ASP A 211 16.97 23.82 2.92
N ILE A 212 15.72 23.37 2.89
CA ILE A 212 14.93 23.21 1.66
C ILE A 212 14.73 24.51 0.88
N PHE A 213 14.58 25.63 1.58
CA PHE A 213 14.31 26.92 0.96
C PHE A 213 15.59 27.49 0.34
N HIS A 214 16.73 27.33 1.01
CA HIS A 214 18.04 27.65 0.45
C HIS A 214 18.34 26.76 -0.77
N ALA A 215 18.14 25.44 -0.65
CA ALA A 215 18.37 24.51 -1.75
C ALA A 215 17.52 24.86 -2.99
N CYS A 216 16.24 25.17 -2.81
CA CYS A 216 15.37 25.57 -3.92
C CYS A 216 15.77 26.91 -4.55
N ARG A 217 16.12 27.91 -3.72
CA ARG A 217 16.39 29.27 -4.21
C ARG A 217 17.79 29.42 -4.79
N GLU A 218 18.81 28.96 -4.07
CA GLU A 218 20.22 29.23 -4.38
C GLU A 218 20.87 28.10 -5.19
N LEU A 219 20.57 26.84 -4.87
CA LEU A 219 21.18 25.70 -5.56
C LEU A 219 20.40 25.37 -6.84
N TRP A 220 19.12 24.97 -6.73
CA TRP A 220 18.30 24.64 -7.89
C TRP A 220 17.96 25.87 -8.74
N GLY A 221 17.48 26.94 -8.09
CA GLY A 221 17.00 28.15 -8.76
C GLY A 221 18.09 29.06 -9.34
N ARG A 222 19.36 28.87 -8.96
CA ARG A 222 20.48 29.68 -9.46
C ARG A 222 21.67 28.84 -9.92
N GLU A 223 22.37 28.14 -9.03
CA GLU A 223 23.62 27.46 -9.38
C GLU A 223 23.45 26.35 -10.43
N LEU A 224 22.39 25.55 -10.31
CA LEU A 224 22.12 24.37 -11.14
C LEU A 224 20.98 24.57 -12.14
N ARG A 225 20.43 25.79 -12.22
CA ARG A 225 19.26 26.10 -13.04
C ARG A 225 19.47 25.71 -14.50
N THR A 226 20.57 26.16 -15.09
CA THR A 226 20.92 25.87 -16.49
C THR A 226 21.03 24.36 -16.73
N LEU A 227 21.63 23.62 -15.80
CA LEU A 227 21.74 22.16 -15.91
C LEU A 227 20.36 21.48 -15.88
N VAL A 228 19.43 21.95 -15.04
CA VAL A 228 18.05 21.45 -15.00
C VAL A 228 17.32 21.70 -16.32
N GLU A 229 17.46 22.91 -16.89
CA GLU A 229 16.86 23.31 -18.16
C GLU A 229 17.46 22.50 -19.34
N GLU A 230 18.79 22.38 -19.42
CA GLU A 230 19.49 21.59 -20.44
C GLU A 230 19.10 20.11 -20.41
N ARG A 231 19.01 19.54 -19.21
CA ARG A 231 18.58 18.14 -19.02
C ARG A 231 17.17 17.92 -19.56
N SER A 232 16.31 18.93 -19.51
CA SER A 232 14.95 18.85 -20.06
C SER A 232 14.92 18.66 -21.57
N LEU A 233 15.89 19.24 -22.30
CA LEU A 233 16.00 19.11 -23.75
C LEU A 233 16.23 17.67 -24.20
N VAL A 234 16.80 16.82 -23.34
CA VAL A 234 17.02 15.39 -23.57
C VAL A 234 16.02 14.50 -22.82
N GLY A 235 14.87 15.05 -22.42
CA GLY A 235 13.79 14.32 -21.76
C GLY A 235 14.00 14.08 -20.26
N GLY A 236 14.81 14.92 -19.61
CA GLY A 236 14.97 14.91 -18.16
C GLY A 236 13.90 15.71 -17.41
N GLN A 237 13.48 15.19 -16.26
CA GLN A 237 12.68 15.92 -15.27
C GLN A 237 13.28 15.80 -13.87
N LEU A 238 13.39 16.91 -13.15
CA LEU A 238 13.80 16.95 -11.74
C LEU A 238 12.56 16.97 -10.85
N LEU A 239 12.51 16.08 -9.87
CA LEU A 239 11.52 16.07 -8.80
C LEU A 239 12.22 16.51 -7.51
N ILE A 240 11.95 17.73 -7.06
CA ILE A 240 12.47 18.23 -5.78
C ILE A 240 11.66 17.59 -4.66
N ARG A 241 12.35 16.97 -3.69
CA ARG A 241 11.71 16.25 -2.58
C ARG A 241 11.99 16.94 -1.23
N PRO A 242 11.03 17.72 -0.69
CA PRO A 242 10.97 17.99 0.75
C PRO A 242 10.58 16.73 1.53
N ASP A 243 11.18 16.53 2.70
CA ASP A 243 11.00 15.34 3.56
C ASP A 243 10.84 15.71 5.06
N SER A 244 10.52 16.98 5.35
CA SER A 244 10.32 17.50 6.70
C SER A 244 9.47 18.79 6.72
N GLY A 245 8.93 19.14 7.90
CA GLY A 245 8.06 20.30 8.11
C GLY A 245 6.57 19.99 7.97
N ASP A 246 5.70 21.01 8.09
CA ASP A 246 4.27 20.82 7.74
C ASP A 246 4.17 20.64 6.22
N PRO A 247 3.55 19.54 5.72
CA PRO A 247 3.53 19.25 4.29
C PRO A 247 2.86 20.34 3.43
N ALA A 248 1.78 20.95 3.91
CA ALA A 248 1.04 21.95 3.13
C ALA A 248 1.84 23.26 3.04
N ASP A 249 2.34 23.73 4.18
CA ASP A 249 3.12 24.98 4.25
C ASP A 249 4.44 24.87 3.46
N THR A 250 5.11 23.72 3.58
CA THR A 250 6.40 23.48 2.93
C THR A 250 6.24 23.42 1.42
N VAL A 251 5.28 22.64 0.93
CA VAL A 251 4.99 22.54 -0.51
C VAL A 251 4.64 23.90 -1.11
N LEU A 252 3.77 24.68 -0.45
CA LEU A 252 3.40 26.01 -0.92
C LEU A 252 4.60 26.97 -0.99
N LYS A 253 5.43 26.99 0.05
CA LYS A 253 6.64 27.83 0.07
C LYS A 253 7.62 27.43 -1.03
N VAL A 254 7.83 26.13 -1.24
CA VAL A 254 8.69 25.61 -2.31
C VAL A 254 8.15 25.98 -3.68
N LEU A 255 6.85 25.78 -3.94
CA LEU A 255 6.21 26.20 -5.20
C LEU A 255 6.45 27.68 -5.50
N ASN A 256 6.25 28.55 -4.50
CA ASN A 256 6.45 30.00 -4.66
C ASN A 256 7.92 30.37 -4.93
N ILE A 257 8.88 29.68 -4.30
CA ILE A 257 10.32 29.91 -4.55
C ILE A 257 10.68 29.48 -5.98
N LEU A 258 10.25 28.27 -6.37
CA LEU A 258 10.55 27.72 -7.70
C LEU A 258 9.87 28.52 -8.80
N GLY A 259 8.62 28.96 -8.59
CA GLY A 259 7.92 29.84 -9.53
C GLY A 259 8.62 31.17 -9.75
N LYS A 260 9.24 31.75 -8.72
CA LYS A 260 10.06 32.97 -8.87
C LYS A 260 11.37 32.70 -9.61
N ALA A 261 11.98 31.53 -9.42
CA ALA A 261 13.29 31.20 -10.00
C ALA A 261 13.20 30.71 -11.46
N PHE A 262 12.21 29.89 -11.78
CA PHE A 262 12.04 29.24 -13.08
C PHE A 262 10.91 29.85 -13.93
N GLY A 263 10.06 30.71 -13.34
CA GLY A 263 8.83 31.18 -13.97
C GLY A 263 7.70 30.16 -13.88
N THR A 264 6.53 30.54 -14.39
CA THR A 264 5.32 29.71 -14.43
C THR A 264 4.51 29.96 -15.70
N VAL A 265 3.65 29.02 -16.04
CA VAL A 265 2.57 29.20 -17.02
C VAL A 265 1.22 28.98 -16.34
N VAL A 266 0.18 29.67 -16.80
CA VAL A 266 -1.19 29.44 -16.34
C VAL A 266 -1.86 28.46 -17.31
N ASN A 267 -2.38 27.35 -16.79
CA ASN A 267 -3.07 26.36 -17.63
C ASN A 267 -4.49 26.82 -18.00
N GLU A 268 -5.17 26.06 -18.86
CA GLU A 268 -6.55 26.35 -19.32
C GLU A 268 -7.57 26.42 -18.18
N LYS A 269 -7.24 25.89 -17.00
CA LYS A 269 -8.09 25.92 -15.80
C LYS A 269 -7.80 27.11 -14.88
N GLY A 270 -6.88 27.99 -15.25
CA GLY A 270 -6.53 29.19 -14.48
C GLY A 270 -5.51 28.97 -13.36
N TYR A 271 -4.82 27.82 -13.32
CA TYR A 271 -3.85 27.51 -12.27
C TYR A 271 -2.40 27.58 -12.75
N MET A 272 -1.50 28.03 -11.88
CA MET A 272 -0.06 28.10 -12.12
C MET A 272 0.59 26.72 -12.21
N VAL A 273 1.44 26.53 -13.21
CA VAL A 273 2.21 25.32 -13.49
C VAL A 273 3.67 25.68 -13.68
N LEU A 274 4.56 24.92 -13.02
CA LEU A 274 6.01 25.02 -13.21
C LEU A 274 6.40 24.50 -14.60
N PRO A 275 7.55 24.93 -15.16
CA PRO A 275 8.08 24.36 -16.39
C PRO A 275 8.21 22.84 -16.31
N ASP A 276 8.01 22.14 -17.42
CA ASP A 276 7.93 20.66 -17.46
C ASP A 276 9.20 19.95 -16.95
N CYS A 277 10.33 20.65 -16.95
CA CYS A 277 11.58 20.17 -16.39
C CYS A 277 11.56 19.95 -14.86
N LEU A 278 10.56 20.49 -14.16
CA LEU A 278 10.55 20.56 -12.70
C LEU A 278 9.20 20.22 -12.08
N ARG A 279 9.19 19.33 -11.10
CA ARG A 279 8.04 19.00 -10.26
C ARG A 279 8.47 18.83 -8.81
N ILE A 280 7.51 18.73 -7.89
CA ILE A 280 7.76 18.46 -6.47
C ILE A 280 7.20 17.08 -6.14
N ILE A 281 7.92 16.31 -5.32
CA ILE A 281 7.39 15.09 -4.70
C ILE A 281 7.41 15.24 -3.18
N GLN A 282 6.25 15.24 -2.52
CA GLN A 282 6.16 15.30 -1.06
C GLN A 282 6.02 13.89 -0.51
N GLY A 283 7.04 13.39 0.18
CA GLY A 283 7.09 12.01 0.70
C GLY A 283 6.85 11.88 2.20
N ASP A 284 7.16 12.92 2.96
CA ASP A 284 7.03 12.91 4.42
C ASP A 284 5.61 13.24 4.87
N GLY A 285 5.16 12.56 5.92
CA GLY A 285 3.89 12.85 6.60
C GLY A 285 2.61 12.57 5.81
N ILE A 286 2.66 12.01 4.59
CA ILE A 286 1.47 11.87 3.74
C ILE A 286 0.60 10.67 4.14
N ASP A 287 -0.66 10.97 4.43
CA ASP A 287 -1.82 10.10 4.57
C ASP A 287 -3.02 10.72 3.83
N ILE A 288 -4.20 10.10 3.90
CA ILE A 288 -5.41 10.60 3.20
C ILE A 288 -5.76 12.04 3.63
N SER A 289 -5.62 12.34 4.92
CA SER A 289 -6.01 13.63 5.49
C SER A 289 -5.05 14.75 5.11
N SER A 290 -3.75 14.50 5.21
CA SER A 290 -2.68 15.44 4.83
C SER A 290 -2.59 15.61 3.32
N LEU A 291 -2.84 14.56 2.53
CA LEU A 291 -2.99 14.64 1.09
C LEU A 291 -4.07 15.66 0.71
N LYS A 292 -5.27 15.54 1.31
CA LYS A 292 -6.34 16.50 1.09
C LYS A 292 -5.95 17.92 1.50
N ARG A 293 -5.35 18.08 2.69
CA ARG A 293 -4.88 19.39 3.17
C ARG A 293 -3.89 20.05 2.20
N VAL A 294 -2.92 19.30 1.67
CA VAL A 294 -1.94 19.83 0.71
C VAL A 294 -2.62 20.23 -0.60
N LEU A 295 -3.49 19.36 -1.14
CA LEU A 295 -4.22 19.65 -2.38
C LEU A 295 -5.10 20.90 -2.24
N ASP A 296 -5.87 21.00 -1.16
CA ASP A 296 -6.72 22.17 -0.89
C ASP A 296 -5.87 23.44 -0.74
N ALA A 297 -4.74 23.38 -0.03
CA ALA A 297 -3.86 24.53 0.17
C ALA A 297 -3.24 25.02 -1.16
N VAL A 298 -2.82 24.08 -2.01
CA VAL A 298 -2.24 24.33 -3.34
C VAL A 298 -3.27 24.93 -4.28
N GLU A 299 -4.48 24.36 -4.31
CA GLU A 299 -5.61 24.86 -5.10
C GLU A 299 -5.99 26.28 -4.67
N ASN A 300 -6.16 26.53 -3.36
CA ASN A 300 -6.52 27.83 -2.81
C ASN A 300 -5.46 28.90 -3.08
N ALA A 301 -4.20 28.51 -3.23
CA ALA A 301 -3.10 29.40 -3.59
C ALA A 301 -2.96 29.62 -5.12
N GLY A 302 -3.86 29.07 -5.93
CA GLY A 302 -3.86 29.22 -7.39
C GLY A 302 -2.82 28.34 -8.11
N TRP A 303 -2.27 27.32 -7.44
CA TRP A 303 -1.32 26.38 -8.02
C TRP A 303 -2.03 25.12 -8.52
N SER A 304 -1.50 24.53 -9.61
CA SER A 304 -2.04 23.28 -10.13
C SER A 304 -1.51 22.07 -9.35
N ALA A 305 -2.38 21.11 -9.06
CA ALA A 305 -1.99 19.79 -8.54
C ALA A 305 -1.06 19.02 -9.49
N ALA A 306 -0.99 19.40 -10.78
CA ALA A 306 -0.07 18.82 -11.76
C ALA A 306 1.42 19.08 -11.44
N ASN A 307 1.71 20.02 -10.53
CA ASN A 307 3.05 20.27 -10.04
C ASN A 307 3.55 19.22 -9.04
N LEU A 308 2.64 18.38 -8.52
CA LEU A 308 2.89 17.55 -7.36
C LEU A 308 2.81 16.05 -7.67
N PHE A 309 3.74 15.34 -7.05
CA PHE A 309 3.68 13.92 -6.78
C PHE A 309 3.72 13.73 -5.25
N PHE A 310 3.30 12.56 -4.81
CA PHE A 310 3.32 12.21 -3.39
C PHE A 310 4.10 10.91 -3.18
N GLY A 311 4.68 10.76 -2.00
CA GLY A 311 5.14 9.49 -1.47
C GLY A 311 4.38 9.23 -0.18
N SER A 312 3.97 7.99 0.07
CA SER A 312 3.39 7.59 1.35
C SER A 312 3.89 6.21 1.73
N GLY A 313 4.64 6.13 2.83
CA GLY A 313 5.14 4.88 3.38
C GLY A 313 4.21 4.27 4.42
N GLY A 314 4.58 4.42 5.69
CA GLY A 314 3.90 3.79 6.82
C GLY A 314 2.41 4.14 6.94
N SER A 315 1.99 5.36 6.60
CA SER A 315 0.58 5.73 6.69
C SER A 315 -0.31 4.93 5.73
N LEU A 316 0.12 4.71 4.49
CA LEU A 316 -0.68 3.97 3.51
C LEU A 316 -0.69 2.45 3.78
N LEU A 317 0.42 1.90 4.26
CA LEU A 317 0.61 0.44 4.32
C LEU A 317 0.63 -0.16 5.73
N GLN A 318 0.86 0.64 6.77
CA GLN A 318 1.03 0.18 8.16
C GLN A 318 0.03 0.80 9.15
N LYS A 319 -0.42 2.04 8.93
CA LYS A 319 -1.49 2.67 9.75
C LYS A 319 -2.89 2.21 9.34
N VAL A 320 -2.99 1.00 8.81
CA VAL A 320 -4.24 0.30 8.51
C VAL A 320 -4.27 -1.00 9.31
N ASN A 321 -5.43 -1.33 9.86
CA ASN A 321 -5.62 -2.57 10.61
C ASN A 321 -6.95 -3.24 10.20
N ARG A 322 -7.20 -4.44 10.72
CA ARG A 322 -8.42 -5.22 10.40
C ARG A 322 -9.70 -4.42 10.70
N ASP A 323 -9.68 -3.62 11.76
CA ASP A 323 -10.83 -2.86 12.23
C ASP A 323 -11.05 -1.57 11.42
N THR A 324 -10.07 -1.12 10.62
CA THR A 324 -10.23 0.01 9.69
C THR A 324 -11.44 -0.15 8.76
N LEU A 325 -11.73 -1.38 8.33
CA LEU A 325 -12.91 -1.73 7.53
C LEU A 325 -13.82 -2.76 8.24
N ASN A 326 -13.67 -2.92 9.56
CA ASN A 326 -14.39 -3.94 10.35
C ASN A 326 -14.31 -5.37 9.78
N CYS A 327 -13.26 -5.72 9.03
CA CYS A 327 -13.14 -7.00 8.35
C CYS A 327 -13.23 -8.16 9.35
N CYS A 328 -14.19 -9.06 9.18
CA CYS A 328 -14.41 -10.12 10.14
C CYS A 328 -14.82 -11.45 9.49
N PHE A 329 -14.55 -12.54 10.19
CA PHE A 329 -15.00 -13.88 9.83
C PHE A 329 -15.95 -14.40 10.91
N LYS A 330 -17.09 -14.98 10.50
CA LYS A 330 -18.14 -15.49 11.38
C LYS A 330 -18.74 -16.75 10.76
N CYS A 331 -19.09 -17.72 11.61
CA CYS A 331 -19.95 -18.84 11.21
C CYS A 331 -21.38 -18.31 11.09
N SER A 332 -22.04 -18.53 9.94
CA SER A 332 -23.44 -18.17 9.72
C SER A 332 -24.37 -19.38 9.60
N TYR A 333 -23.84 -20.58 9.29
CA TYR A 333 -24.60 -21.81 9.08
C TYR A 333 -23.80 -23.03 9.55
N ALA A 334 -24.49 -24.00 10.15
CA ALA A 334 -23.91 -25.29 10.51
C ALA A 334 -24.91 -26.41 10.22
N GLU A 335 -24.41 -27.62 9.93
CA GLU A 335 -25.24 -28.80 9.70
C GLU A 335 -24.96 -29.85 10.78
N PHE A 336 -26.02 -30.34 11.42
CA PHE A 336 -25.98 -31.38 12.45
C PHE A 336 -26.93 -32.51 12.05
N ASP A 337 -26.41 -33.72 11.88
CA ASP A 337 -27.20 -34.90 11.49
C ASP A 337 -28.10 -34.65 10.25
N GLY A 338 -27.59 -33.92 9.25
CA GLY A 338 -28.30 -33.55 8.03
C GLY A 338 -29.28 -32.38 8.18
N GLN A 339 -29.38 -31.77 9.37
CA GLN A 339 -30.24 -30.62 9.63
C GLN A 339 -29.43 -29.33 9.69
N GLY A 340 -29.78 -28.38 8.81
CA GLY A 340 -29.20 -27.04 8.78
C GLY A 340 -29.70 -26.16 9.92
N VAL A 341 -28.78 -25.44 10.55
CA VAL A 341 -29.05 -24.47 11.62
C VAL A 341 -28.38 -23.14 11.30
N ASP A 342 -29.16 -22.07 11.34
CA ASP A 342 -28.67 -20.70 11.24
C ASP A 342 -27.91 -20.31 12.51
N VAL A 343 -26.63 -20.01 12.37
CA VAL A 343 -25.73 -19.63 13.48
C VAL A 343 -25.49 -18.13 13.42
N TYR A 344 -25.61 -17.44 14.56
CA TYR A 344 -25.31 -16.01 14.63
C TYR A 344 -24.98 -15.57 16.05
N LYS A 345 -24.36 -14.39 16.15
CA LYS A 345 -24.19 -13.67 17.42
C LYS A 345 -24.98 -12.38 17.41
N GLN A 346 -25.55 -12.02 18.55
CA GLN A 346 -26.24 -10.75 18.75
C GLN A 346 -25.93 -10.24 20.16
N PRO A 347 -24.74 -9.64 20.38
CA PRO A 347 -24.36 -9.13 21.69
C PRO A 347 -25.28 -7.99 22.13
N VAL A 348 -25.87 -8.11 23.32
CA VAL A 348 -26.80 -7.09 23.87
C VAL A 348 -26.11 -5.75 24.08
N THR A 349 -24.82 -5.76 24.46
CA THR A 349 -24.04 -4.56 24.77
C THR A 349 -23.45 -3.87 23.54
N ASP A 350 -23.55 -4.48 22.35
CA ASP A 350 -22.98 -3.93 21.12
C ASP A 350 -23.75 -4.45 19.88
N PRO A 351 -24.88 -3.81 19.53
CA PRO A 351 -25.69 -4.19 18.38
C PRO A 351 -24.94 -4.15 17.04
N SER A 352 -23.89 -3.31 16.92
CA SER A 352 -23.05 -3.23 15.72
C SER A 352 -22.30 -4.54 15.43
N LYS A 353 -22.16 -5.40 16.43
CA LYS A 353 -21.53 -6.73 16.32
C LYS A 353 -22.53 -7.86 16.04
N CYS A 354 -23.78 -7.54 15.69
CA CYS A 354 -24.74 -8.51 15.19
C CYS A 354 -24.22 -9.12 13.88
N SER A 355 -24.25 -10.45 13.75
CA SER A 355 -23.84 -11.14 12.53
C SER A 355 -25.03 -11.63 11.72
N LYS A 356 -24.81 -11.73 10.40
CA LYS A 356 -25.72 -12.37 9.44
C LYS A 356 -25.94 -13.86 9.74
N ARG A 357 -27.03 -14.42 9.24
CA ARG A 357 -27.52 -15.77 9.58
C ARG A 357 -27.77 -16.63 8.33
N GLY A 358 -27.51 -17.92 8.46
CA GLY A 358 -27.74 -18.94 7.43
C GLY A 358 -26.76 -18.89 6.26
N GLN A 359 -27.15 -19.56 5.17
CA GLN A 359 -26.43 -19.49 3.90
C GLN A 359 -26.64 -18.11 3.27
N LEU A 360 -25.56 -17.55 2.71
CA LEU A 360 -25.53 -16.17 2.22
C LEU A 360 -25.26 -16.13 0.71
N SER A 361 -25.89 -15.19 0.01
CA SER A 361 -25.58 -14.82 -1.38
C SER A 361 -25.43 -13.31 -1.50
N LEU A 362 -24.62 -12.83 -2.46
CA LEU A 362 -24.49 -11.41 -2.77
C LEU A 362 -25.15 -11.10 -4.10
N GLN A 363 -26.12 -10.18 -4.12
CA GLN A 363 -26.87 -9.82 -5.32
C GLN A 363 -26.78 -8.31 -5.58
N LYS A 364 -27.15 -7.92 -6.80
CA LYS A 364 -27.27 -6.50 -7.20
C LYS A 364 -28.76 -6.16 -7.38
N THR A 365 -29.21 -5.09 -6.74
CA THR A 365 -30.59 -4.60 -6.92
C THR A 365 -30.76 -3.98 -8.31
N ILE A 366 -32.02 -3.69 -8.69
CA ILE A 366 -32.33 -3.03 -9.97
C ILE A 366 -31.68 -1.64 -10.07
N ASP A 367 -31.56 -0.94 -8.94
CA ASP A 367 -30.89 0.36 -8.82
C ASP A 367 -29.37 0.25 -8.72
N GLY A 368 -28.85 -0.97 -8.79
CA GLY A 368 -27.42 -1.25 -8.84
C GLY A 368 -26.71 -1.38 -7.50
N GLN A 369 -27.44 -1.36 -6.37
CA GLN A 369 -26.88 -1.51 -5.03
C GLN A 369 -26.55 -2.97 -4.71
N LEU A 370 -25.52 -3.20 -3.89
CA LEU A 370 -25.17 -4.55 -3.44
C LEU A 370 -25.99 -4.92 -2.20
N VAL A 371 -26.62 -6.10 -2.22
CA VAL A 371 -27.40 -6.64 -1.10
C VAL A 371 -26.94 -8.06 -0.79
N THR A 372 -26.65 -8.32 0.49
CA THR A 372 -26.46 -9.68 0.98
C THR A 372 -27.80 -10.28 1.39
N VAL A 373 -28.20 -11.38 0.76
CA VAL A 373 -29.41 -12.13 1.10
C VAL A 373 -29.06 -13.25 2.08
N GLU A 374 -29.86 -13.40 3.14
CA GLU A 374 -29.62 -14.32 4.27
C GLU A 374 -30.55 -15.54 4.27
N GLY A 375 -30.19 -16.57 5.03
CA GLY A 375 -31.05 -17.74 5.26
C GLY A 375 -31.31 -18.61 4.03
N GLY A 376 -30.39 -18.64 3.07
CA GLY A 376 -30.53 -19.46 1.85
C GLY A 376 -31.63 -18.98 0.89
N LYS A 377 -32.14 -17.77 1.07
CA LYS A 377 -33.19 -17.17 0.23
C LYS A 377 -32.65 -16.52 -1.05
N GLY A 378 -31.34 -16.65 -1.26
CA GLY A 378 -30.66 -16.11 -2.42
C GLY A 378 -31.00 -16.86 -3.69
N ASP A 379 -30.98 -16.15 -4.81
CA ASP A 379 -30.96 -16.75 -6.13
C ASP A 379 -29.51 -17.04 -6.53
N GLN A 380 -29.22 -18.30 -6.86
CA GLN A 380 -27.88 -18.75 -7.24
C GLN A 380 -27.48 -18.27 -8.63
N ASP A 381 -28.43 -18.02 -9.53
CA ASP A 381 -28.16 -17.56 -10.89
C ASP A 381 -27.68 -16.10 -10.91
N THR A 382 -28.13 -15.32 -9.92
CA THR A 382 -27.76 -13.91 -9.74
C THR A 382 -26.73 -13.67 -8.63
N ASP A 383 -26.25 -14.73 -7.95
CA ASP A 383 -25.21 -14.61 -6.93
C ASP A 383 -23.88 -14.17 -7.56
N LEU A 384 -23.33 -13.09 -7.00
CA LEU A 384 -22.05 -12.51 -7.39
C LEU A 384 -20.87 -13.27 -6.75
N LEU A 385 -21.11 -14.03 -5.67
CA LEU A 385 -20.09 -14.89 -5.10
C LEU A 385 -19.80 -16.07 -6.05
N ARG A 386 -18.53 -16.31 -6.32
CA ARG A 386 -18.07 -17.39 -7.20
C ARG A 386 -17.23 -18.38 -6.43
N ILE A 387 -17.39 -19.67 -6.73
CA ILE A 387 -16.52 -20.71 -6.19
C ILE A 387 -15.12 -20.49 -6.78
N VAL A 388 -14.17 -20.10 -5.93
CA VAL A 388 -12.77 -19.89 -6.32
C VAL A 388 -11.86 -21.02 -5.86
N PHE A 389 -12.27 -21.75 -4.82
CA PHE A 389 -11.51 -22.83 -4.23
C PHE A 389 -12.46 -23.92 -3.71
N GLU A 390 -12.17 -25.16 -4.07
CA GLU A 390 -12.96 -26.33 -3.66
C GLU A 390 -12.00 -27.49 -3.40
N ASP A 391 -12.16 -28.15 -2.24
CA ASP A 391 -11.46 -29.38 -1.87
C ASP A 391 -9.94 -29.43 -2.15
N GLY A 392 -9.25 -28.33 -1.86
CA GLY A 392 -7.79 -28.25 -2.01
C GLY A 392 -7.33 -27.66 -3.36
N GLN A 393 -8.24 -27.41 -4.29
CA GLN A 393 -7.96 -26.96 -5.65
C GLN A 393 -8.43 -25.52 -5.86
N LEU A 394 -7.58 -24.72 -6.50
CA LEU A 394 -7.96 -23.38 -6.97
C LEU A 394 -8.70 -23.54 -8.30
N LEU A 395 -9.99 -23.21 -8.32
CA LEU A 395 -10.85 -23.35 -9.49
C LEU A 395 -10.83 -22.11 -10.39
N ARG A 396 -10.63 -20.93 -9.79
CA ARG A 396 -10.55 -19.65 -10.49
C ARG A 396 -9.42 -18.82 -9.93
N ASP A 397 -8.60 -18.30 -10.83
CA ASP A 397 -7.57 -17.32 -10.55
C ASP A 397 -7.90 -15.99 -11.25
N PHE A 398 -7.36 -14.89 -10.75
CA PHE A 398 -7.62 -13.55 -11.29
C PHE A 398 -6.30 -12.90 -11.70
N SER A 399 -6.25 -12.30 -12.88
CA SER A 399 -5.10 -11.49 -13.27
C SER A 399 -5.13 -10.12 -12.59
N LEU A 400 -3.96 -9.48 -12.39
CA LEU A 400 -3.94 -8.11 -11.89
C LEU A 400 -4.69 -7.14 -12.80
N GLU A 401 -4.70 -7.38 -14.12
CA GLU A 401 -5.40 -6.50 -15.07
C GLU A 401 -6.91 -6.60 -14.88
N GLU A 402 -7.47 -7.80 -14.70
CA GLU A 402 -8.89 -8.00 -14.36
C GLU A 402 -9.24 -7.28 -13.05
N ILE A 403 -8.39 -7.41 -12.03
CA ILE A 403 -8.58 -6.73 -10.74
C ILE A 403 -8.56 -5.21 -10.91
N ARG A 404 -7.64 -4.67 -11.72
CA ARG A 404 -7.55 -3.23 -11.99
C ARG A 404 -8.75 -2.70 -12.75
N VAL A 405 -9.29 -3.46 -13.70
CA VAL A 405 -10.52 -3.10 -14.42
C VAL A 405 -11.70 -3.08 -13.44
N ASN A 406 -11.81 -4.08 -12.57
CA ASN A 406 -12.88 -4.14 -11.57
C ASN A 406 -12.79 -3.02 -10.52
N ALA A 407 -11.58 -2.58 -10.17
CA ALA A 407 -11.31 -1.51 -9.21
C ALA A 407 -11.20 -0.10 -9.84
N ALA A 408 -11.50 0.05 -11.13
CA ALA A 408 -11.41 1.34 -11.80
C ALA A 408 -12.45 2.32 -11.25
N LEU A 409 -12.01 3.54 -10.94
CA LEU A 409 -12.90 4.64 -10.55
C LEU A 409 -13.85 4.98 -11.71
N ARG A 410 -15.10 5.24 -11.37
CA ARG A 410 -16.19 5.63 -12.27
C ARG A 410 -16.60 7.07 -12.01
N GLU A 411 -17.32 7.69 -12.95
CA GLU A 411 -17.77 9.08 -12.80
C GLU A 411 -18.64 9.29 -11.54
N GLU A 412 -19.45 8.29 -11.20
CA GLU A 412 -20.28 8.23 -9.99
C GLU A 412 -19.46 8.33 -8.67
N ASP A 413 -18.21 7.88 -8.67
CA ASP A 413 -17.33 7.93 -7.48
C ASP A 413 -16.84 9.35 -7.14
N PHE A 414 -17.11 10.34 -8.01
CA PHE A 414 -16.70 11.74 -7.84
C PHE A 414 -17.87 12.68 -7.53
N SER A 415 -19.10 12.16 -7.36
CA SER A 415 -20.26 12.99 -7.05
C SER A 415 -20.10 13.70 -5.68
N PRO A 416 -20.42 15.01 -5.58
CA PRO A 416 -20.28 15.77 -4.33
C PRO A 416 -21.26 15.36 -3.23
N ASP A 417 -22.24 14.51 -3.54
CA ASP A 417 -23.02 13.75 -2.56
C ASP A 417 -22.46 12.33 -2.46
N PRO A 418 -21.50 12.06 -1.57
CA PRO A 418 -21.33 10.71 -1.10
C PRO A 418 -22.60 10.38 -0.32
N ASN A 419 -23.41 9.45 -0.82
CA ASN A 419 -24.31 8.74 0.07
C ASN A 419 -23.45 8.27 1.27
N PRO A 420 -23.69 8.74 2.50
CA PRO A 420 -22.81 8.49 3.64
C PRO A 420 -22.65 6.99 3.95
N ASP A 421 -23.45 6.13 3.33
CA ASP A 421 -23.37 4.67 3.41
C ASP A 421 -22.35 4.01 2.46
N VAL A 422 -21.74 4.73 1.50
CA VAL A 422 -20.87 4.11 0.47
C VAL A 422 -19.39 3.99 0.90
N ILE A 423 -18.97 4.66 1.97
CA ILE A 423 -17.58 4.56 2.47
C ILE A 423 -17.46 3.66 3.72
N LEU A 424 -18.56 3.27 4.38
CA LEU A 424 -18.52 2.54 5.66
C LEU A 424 -19.67 1.54 5.89
N GLN A 425 -20.07 0.74 4.89
CA GLN A 425 -20.86 -0.49 5.13
C GLN A 425 -20.14 -1.75 4.68
#